data_AF-D6AU81-F1
#
_entry.id   AF-D6AU81-F1
#
_cell.length_a   1.000
_cell.length_b   1.000
_cell.length_c   1.000
_cell.angle_alpha   90.00
_cell.angle_beta   90.00
_cell.angle_gamma   90.00
#
_symmetry.space_group_name_H-M   'P 1'
#
loop_
_entity.id
_entity.type
_entity.pdbx_description
1 polymer ?
#
loop_
_entity_poly.entity_id
_entity_poly.type
_entity_poly.pdbx_seq_one_letter_code
_entity_poly.pdbx_strand_id
1 'polypeptide(L)'
;MGVGWGFVPQLDLLLPLGCDLADAGDGTTAAAVDTGQRTTVPGLYAAGETSGVGGAALALSEGRVAAVSVLTDLSAPGRPGARALAAERRSVARHRAFARAMAKAHPVPRDWPAWLTDDTTVCRCEEVTAGAVRAARDDCPATDHRQVKQLTRAGMGWCQGRMCGPAVHCLAAAARTEPYTPAERLIATPVTLGALADSVDSPTDATPSEPT
;
A
#
# COMPACT_ATOMS: atom_id res chain seq x y z
N MET A 1 26.10 5.74 -1.48
CA MET A 1 25.19 6.73 -0.86
C MET A 1 23.78 6.36 -1.28
N GLY A 2 22.89 6.06 -0.34
CA GLY A 2 21.47 5.81 -0.63
C GLY A 2 20.66 7.01 -0.20
N VAL A 3 19.72 7.46 -1.04
CA VAL A 3 18.75 8.50 -0.71
C VAL A 3 17.36 7.90 -0.87
N GLY A 4 16.48 8.14 0.10
CA GLY A 4 15.09 7.66 0.07
C GLY A 4 14.17 8.75 0.57
N TRP A 5 13.06 8.97 -0.14
CA TRP A 5 12.07 10.00 0.16
C TRP A 5 10.74 9.35 0.49
N GLY A 6 10.55 9.04 1.77
CA GLY A 6 9.34 8.42 2.29
C GLY A 6 9.18 6.94 1.94
N PHE A 7 7.99 6.42 2.23
CA PHE A 7 7.57 5.05 1.95
C PHE A 7 6.17 5.09 1.35
N VAL A 8 5.80 4.06 0.61
CA VAL A 8 4.48 3.96 -0.02
C VAL A 8 3.79 2.72 0.52
N PRO A 9 2.53 2.85 1.00
CA PRO A 9 1.85 1.70 1.54
C PRO A 9 1.65 0.55 0.54
N GLN A 10 1.85 -0.69 0.97
CA GLN A 10 1.68 -1.87 0.11
C GLN A 10 0.25 -2.39 0.18
N LEU A 11 -0.60 -1.81 -0.67
CA LEU A 11 -2.05 -2.06 -0.68
C LEU A 11 -2.49 -3.20 -1.61
N ASP A 12 -1.55 -3.99 -2.13
CA ASP A 12 -1.76 -5.05 -3.13
C ASP A 12 -2.88 -6.05 -2.78
N LEU A 13 -3.06 -6.37 -1.50
CA LEU A 13 -4.12 -7.28 -1.04
C LEU A 13 -5.43 -6.55 -0.73
N LEU A 14 -5.33 -5.35 -0.19
CA LEU A 14 -6.49 -4.61 0.33
C LEU A 14 -7.33 -4.03 -0.81
N LEU A 15 -6.68 -3.57 -1.89
CA LEU A 15 -7.36 -3.03 -3.06
C LEU A 15 -8.27 -4.07 -3.75
N PRO A 16 -7.79 -5.27 -4.15
CA PRO A 16 -8.65 -6.29 -4.76
C PRO A 16 -9.72 -6.84 -3.82
N LEU A 17 -9.50 -6.77 -2.50
CA LEU A 17 -10.51 -7.15 -1.50
C LEU A 17 -11.61 -6.09 -1.34
N GLY A 18 -11.50 -4.94 -2.02
CA GLY A 18 -12.51 -3.88 -2.00
C GLY A 18 -12.40 -2.94 -0.81
N CYS A 19 -11.25 -2.85 -0.15
CA CYS A 19 -11.05 -1.85 0.89
C CYS A 19 -11.02 -0.44 0.33
N ASP A 20 -11.76 0.46 0.97
CA ASP A 20 -11.65 1.89 0.70
C ASP A 20 -10.30 2.41 1.16
N LEU A 21 -9.81 3.44 0.46
CA LEU A 21 -8.57 4.11 0.78
C LEU A 21 -8.81 5.53 1.29
N ALA A 22 -7.91 6.00 2.14
CA ALA A 22 -7.88 7.36 2.63
C ALA A 22 -6.51 7.99 2.37
N ASP A 23 -6.47 9.32 2.29
CA ASP A 23 -5.21 10.07 2.25
C ASP A 23 -4.41 9.83 3.54
N ALA A 24 -3.16 9.39 3.41
CA ALA A 24 -2.25 9.14 4.52
C ALA A 24 -1.59 10.43 5.05
N GLY A 25 -1.72 11.55 4.33
CA GLY A 25 -1.19 12.86 4.69
C GLY A 25 0.29 13.07 4.35
N ASP A 26 0.89 12.13 3.62
CA ASP A 26 2.28 12.17 3.12
C ASP A 26 2.36 12.15 1.58
N GLY A 27 1.22 12.35 0.90
CA GLY A 27 1.10 12.29 -0.56
C GLY A 27 0.84 10.87 -1.08
N THR A 28 0.58 9.90 -0.20
CA THR A 28 0.16 8.55 -0.53
C THR A 28 -1.23 8.24 0.04
N THR A 29 -1.82 7.13 -0.40
CA THR A 29 -3.04 6.58 0.21
C THR A 29 -2.73 5.33 1.04
N ALA A 30 -3.57 5.10 2.06
CA ALA A 30 -3.55 3.92 2.91
C ALA A 30 -4.97 3.36 3.08
N ALA A 31 -5.11 2.15 3.62
CA ALA A 31 -6.43 1.59 3.93
C ALA A 31 -7.20 2.49 4.91
N ALA A 32 -8.45 2.80 4.57
CA ALA A 32 -9.35 3.46 5.49
C ALA A 32 -9.69 2.50 6.64
N VAL A 33 -9.34 2.89 7.87
CA VAL A 33 -9.60 2.10 9.07
C VAL A 33 -10.26 2.90 10.18
N ASP A 34 -11.09 2.23 10.97
CA ASP A 34 -11.68 2.81 12.18
C ASP A 34 -10.67 2.89 13.35
N THR A 35 -11.13 3.39 14.51
CA THR A 35 -10.29 3.48 15.73
C THR A 35 -9.91 2.12 16.33
N GLY A 36 -10.51 1.03 15.82
CA GLY A 36 -10.23 -0.35 16.14
C GLY A 36 -9.44 -1.09 15.06
N GLN A 37 -8.93 -0.41 14.03
CA GLN A 37 -8.22 -1.03 12.90
C GLN A 37 -9.08 -1.94 12.00
N ARG A 38 -10.41 -1.80 12.02
CA ARG A 38 -11.32 -2.43 11.05
C ARG A 38 -11.28 -1.67 9.74
N THR A 39 -11.18 -2.36 8.62
CA THR A 39 -11.35 -1.75 7.30
C THR A 39 -12.82 -1.57 6.96
N THR A 40 -13.13 -1.02 5.78
CA THR A 40 -14.51 -0.94 5.28
C THR A 40 -15.09 -2.29 4.84
N VAL A 41 -14.24 -3.31 4.69
CA VAL A 41 -14.65 -4.68 4.37
C VAL A 41 -14.84 -5.46 5.69
N PRO A 42 -16.04 -5.97 5.99
CA PRO A 42 -16.28 -6.74 7.21
C PRO A 42 -15.36 -7.97 7.32
N GLY A 43 -14.82 -8.18 8.52
CA GLY A 43 -13.88 -9.29 8.78
C GLY A 43 -12.45 -9.05 8.29
N LEU A 44 -12.17 -7.89 7.67
CA LEU A 44 -10.83 -7.51 7.23
C LEU A 44 -10.30 -6.33 8.07
N TYR A 45 -9.08 -6.49 8.54
CA TYR A 45 -8.41 -5.56 9.45
C TYR A 45 -7.06 -5.17 8.85
N ALA A 46 -6.62 -3.93 9.07
CA ALA A 46 -5.33 -3.44 8.60
C ALA A 46 -4.58 -2.73 9.73
N ALA A 47 -3.29 -2.97 9.85
CA ALA A 47 -2.44 -2.37 10.88
C ALA A 47 -1.02 -2.19 10.37
N GLY A 48 -0.30 -1.21 10.93
CA GLY A 48 1.02 -0.86 10.46
C GLY A 48 0.95 -0.08 9.15
N GLU A 49 1.93 -0.33 8.27
CA GLU A 49 2.17 0.49 7.08
C GLU A 49 0.93 0.59 6.17
N THR A 50 0.15 -0.49 6.07
CA THR A 50 -1.04 -0.55 5.22
C THR A 50 -2.16 0.39 5.68
N SER A 51 -2.16 0.80 6.96
CA SER A 51 -3.03 1.84 7.52
C SER A 51 -2.34 3.20 7.68
N GLY A 52 -1.16 3.36 7.07
CA GLY A 52 -0.32 4.56 7.10
C GLY A 52 1.07 4.29 7.67
N VAL A 53 2.09 4.94 7.09
CA VAL A 53 3.49 4.73 7.50
C VAL A 53 3.80 5.51 8.77
N GLY A 54 4.00 4.81 9.90
CA GLY A 54 4.43 5.44 11.16
C GLY A 54 5.47 4.68 11.97
N GLY A 55 6.13 3.69 11.35
CA GLY A 55 7.22 2.93 11.94
C GLY A 55 6.78 1.79 12.86
N ALA A 56 7.76 0.99 13.30
CA ALA A 56 7.52 -0.27 14.00
C ALA A 56 6.71 -0.12 15.30
N ALA A 57 6.97 0.93 16.07
CA ALA A 57 6.26 1.17 17.33
C ALA A 57 4.77 1.50 17.11
N LEU A 58 4.42 2.19 16.02
CA LEU A 58 3.02 2.38 15.63
C LEU A 58 2.39 1.05 15.23
N ALA A 59 3.05 0.31 14.34
CA ALA A 59 2.54 -0.95 13.80
C ALA A 59 2.25 -1.99 14.89
N LEU A 60 3.09 -2.09 15.91
CA LEU A 60 2.86 -2.98 17.06
C LEU A 60 1.61 -2.60 17.85
N SER A 61 1.43 -1.31 18.16
CA SER A 61 0.25 -0.84 18.89
C SER A 61 -1.03 -0.97 18.08
N GLU A 62 -0.98 -0.66 16.78
CA GLU A 62 -2.11 -0.88 15.87
C GLU A 62 -2.45 -2.36 15.74
N GLY A 63 -1.46 -3.24 15.62
CA GLY A 63 -1.67 -4.69 15.58
C GLY A 63 -2.34 -5.23 16.84
N ARG A 64 -1.97 -4.70 18.02
CA ARG A 64 -2.66 -5.04 19.28
C ARG A 64 -4.11 -4.55 19.29
N VAL A 65 -4.36 -3.32 18.84
CA VAL A 65 -5.74 -2.79 18.72
C VAL A 65 -6.57 -3.63 17.74
N ALA A 66 -6.00 -3.99 16.59
CA ALA A 66 -6.61 -4.86 15.59
C ALA A 66 -6.94 -6.23 16.17
N ALA A 67 -6.01 -6.86 16.89
CA ALA A 67 -6.24 -8.16 17.54
C ALA A 67 -7.41 -8.12 18.53
N VAL A 68 -7.54 -7.05 19.33
CA VAL A 68 -8.70 -6.90 20.24
C VAL A 68 -10.00 -6.74 19.46
N SER A 69 -9.98 -6.02 18.34
CA SER A 69 -11.13 -5.90 17.44
C SER A 69 -11.53 -7.25 16.83
N VAL A 70 -10.57 -8.02 16.31
CA VAL A 70 -10.78 -9.38 15.81
C VAL A 70 -11.41 -10.27 16.87
N LEU A 71 -10.83 -10.33 18.07
CA LEU A 71 -11.37 -11.13 19.17
C LEU A 71 -12.77 -10.68 19.59
N THR A 72 -13.07 -9.38 19.50
CA THR A 72 -14.39 -8.85 19.83
C THR A 72 -15.42 -9.28 18.78
N ASP A 73 -15.09 -9.14 17.50
CA ASP A 73 -16.01 -9.44 16.41
C ASP A 73 -16.27 -10.94 16.28
N LEU A 74 -15.28 -11.77 16.59
CA LEU A 74 -15.41 -13.23 16.68
C LEU A 74 -16.02 -13.72 18.00
N SER A 75 -16.38 -12.81 18.92
CA SER A 75 -16.83 -13.17 20.28
C SER A 75 -15.87 -14.11 21.03
N ALA A 76 -14.58 -14.04 20.72
CA ALA A 76 -13.55 -14.90 21.27
C ALA A 76 -13.09 -14.43 22.67
N PRO A 77 -12.67 -15.37 23.54
CA PRO A 77 -12.07 -15.05 24.84
C PRO A 77 -10.65 -14.48 24.68
N GLY A 78 -10.03 -14.08 25.80
CA GLY A 78 -8.62 -13.64 25.81
C GLY A 78 -8.41 -12.15 25.51
N ARG A 79 -9.48 -11.36 25.44
CA ARG A 79 -9.38 -9.90 25.29
C ARG A 79 -8.70 -9.27 26.51
N PRO A 80 -7.73 -8.35 26.32
CA PRO A 80 -7.13 -7.64 27.42
C PRO A 80 -8.16 -6.71 28.09
N GLY A 81 -7.93 -6.39 29.36
CA GLY A 81 -8.81 -5.47 30.09
C GLY A 81 -8.87 -4.08 29.44
N ALA A 82 -9.98 -3.37 29.65
CA ALA A 82 -10.26 -2.06 29.03
C ALA A 82 -9.13 -1.03 29.22
N ARG A 83 -8.47 -1.04 30.39
CA ARG A 83 -7.33 -0.15 30.69
C ARG A 83 -6.13 -0.38 29.76
N ALA A 84 -5.83 -1.64 29.43
CA ALA A 84 -4.73 -2.00 28.54
C ALA A 84 -5.04 -1.59 27.10
N LEU A 85 -6.26 -1.85 26.61
CA LEU A 85 -6.71 -1.37 25.29
C LEU A 85 -6.64 0.17 25.20
N ALA A 86 -7.08 0.87 26.24
CA ALA A 86 -7.00 2.33 26.27
C ALA A 86 -5.54 2.83 26.22
N ALA A 87 -4.60 2.11 26.82
CA ALA A 87 -3.17 2.45 26.75
C ALA A 87 -2.59 2.24 25.34
N GLU A 88 -2.98 1.17 24.65
CA GLU A 88 -2.60 0.95 23.24
C GLU A 88 -3.17 2.02 22.32
N ARG A 89 -4.45 2.38 22.47
CA ARG A 89 -5.08 3.47 21.70
C ARG A 89 -4.37 4.82 21.89
N ARG A 90 -3.96 5.14 23.13
CA ARG A 90 -3.14 6.35 23.40
C ARG A 90 -1.77 6.27 22.72
N SER A 91 -1.14 5.10 22.70
CA SER A 91 0.13 4.88 22.02
C SER A 91 0.01 5.04 20.51
N VAL A 92 -1.05 4.49 19.90
CA VAL A 92 -1.39 4.72 18.48
C VAL A 92 -1.53 6.21 18.19
N ALA A 93 -2.33 6.95 18.95
CA ALA A 93 -2.53 8.38 18.74
C ALA A 93 -1.22 9.18 18.80
N ARG A 94 -0.36 8.88 19.79
CA ARG A 94 0.95 9.51 19.96
C ARG A 94 1.91 9.18 18.81
N HIS A 95 2.01 7.92 18.41
CA HIS A 95 2.89 7.52 17.31
C HIS A 95 2.40 8.04 15.96
N ARG A 96 1.08 8.09 15.70
CA ARG A 96 0.53 8.74 14.50
C ARG A 96 0.84 10.24 14.46
N ALA A 97 0.76 10.93 15.60
CA ALA A 97 1.13 12.33 15.67
C ALA A 97 2.62 12.54 15.35
N PHE A 98 3.49 11.67 15.86
CA PHE A 98 4.91 11.68 15.52
C PHE A 98 5.16 11.39 14.04
N ALA A 99 4.53 10.36 13.47
CA ALA A 99 4.64 10.02 12.05
C ALA A 99 4.25 11.20 11.15
N ARG A 100 3.14 11.88 11.45
CA ARG A 100 2.73 13.10 10.73
C ARG A 100 3.74 14.24 10.87
N ALA A 101 4.37 14.40 12.03
CA ALA A 101 5.42 15.40 12.22
C ALA A 101 6.65 15.08 11.36
N MET A 102 7.04 13.80 11.30
CA MET A 102 8.15 13.35 10.46
C MET A 102 7.87 13.55 8.97
N ALA A 103 6.68 13.20 8.49
CA ALA A 103 6.28 13.43 7.10
C ALA A 103 6.33 14.92 6.71
N LYS A 104 5.93 15.81 7.64
CA LYS A 104 6.02 17.26 7.45
C LYS A 104 7.44 17.80 7.47
N ALA A 105 8.31 17.23 8.30
CA ALA A 105 9.71 17.64 8.42
C ALA A 105 10.58 17.15 7.25
N HIS A 106 10.21 16.02 6.64
CA HIS A 106 10.96 15.38 5.55
C HIS A 106 10.07 15.09 4.34
N PRO A 107 9.46 16.11 3.70
CA PRO A 107 8.67 15.91 2.51
C PRO A 107 9.56 15.54 1.33
N VAL A 108 8.97 14.89 0.32
CA VAL A 108 9.61 14.75 -0.99
C VAL A 108 9.91 16.16 -1.55
N PRO A 109 11.17 16.51 -1.89
CA PRO A 109 11.51 17.85 -2.36
C PRO A 109 10.72 18.23 -3.61
N ARG A 110 10.03 19.36 -3.63
CA ARG A 110 9.14 19.73 -4.76
C ARG A 110 9.86 19.75 -6.12
N ASP A 111 11.12 20.19 -6.13
CA ASP A 111 11.90 20.39 -7.35
C ASP A 111 12.64 19.12 -7.82
N TRP A 112 12.45 17.97 -7.14
CA TRP A 112 13.11 16.73 -7.53
C TRP A 112 12.92 16.33 -9.02
N PRO A 113 11.77 16.60 -9.67
CA PRO A 113 11.61 16.29 -11.10
C PRO A 113 12.55 17.08 -12.00
N ALA A 114 12.97 18.28 -11.59
CA ALA A 114 13.90 19.13 -12.34
C ALA A 114 15.35 18.64 -12.23
N TRP A 115 15.65 17.78 -11.25
CA TRP A 115 16.97 17.16 -11.11
C TRP A 115 17.18 15.99 -12.09
N LEU A 116 16.12 15.51 -12.75
CA LEU A 116 16.18 14.40 -13.69
C LEU A 116 16.48 14.88 -15.11
N THR A 117 17.46 14.26 -15.75
CA THR A 117 17.64 14.32 -17.20
C THR A 117 16.62 13.42 -17.91
N ASP A 118 16.37 13.66 -19.20
CA ASP A 118 15.44 12.83 -19.98
C ASP A 118 15.87 11.36 -20.08
N ASP A 119 17.17 11.08 -20.02
CA ASP A 119 17.72 9.71 -20.05
C ASP A 119 17.63 8.99 -18.70
N THR A 120 17.18 9.66 -17.64
CA THR A 120 17.08 9.05 -16.30
C THR A 120 16.04 7.94 -16.30
N THR A 121 16.47 6.69 -16.05
CA THR A 121 15.56 5.55 -15.94
C THR A 121 14.64 5.69 -14.71
N VAL A 122 13.33 5.73 -14.94
CA VAL A 122 12.29 5.78 -13.89
C VAL A 122 11.71 4.39 -13.64
N CYS A 123 11.48 3.60 -14.69
CA CYS A 123 11.05 2.21 -14.56
C CYS A 123 12.18 1.27 -14.97
N ARG A 124 12.84 0.64 -14.00
CA ARG A 124 13.93 -0.31 -14.28
C ARG A 124 13.48 -1.57 -15.01
N CYS A 125 12.28 -2.07 -14.73
CA CYS A 125 11.83 -3.34 -15.31
C CYS A 125 11.46 -3.24 -16.80
N GLU A 126 11.04 -2.06 -17.26
CA GLU A 126 10.60 -1.81 -18.63
C GLU A 126 11.49 -0.77 -19.32
N GLU A 127 12.59 -0.40 -18.68
CA GLU A 127 13.60 0.56 -19.15
C GLU A 127 13.03 1.93 -19.58
N VAL A 128 11.92 2.35 -18.95
CA VAL A 128 11.26 3.64 -19.26
C VAL A 128 12.00 4.79 -18.60
N THR A 129 12.33 5.81 -19.39
CA THR A 129 13.04 7.02 -18.95
C THR A 129 12.09 8.15 -18.52
N ALA A 130 12.63 9.16 -17.83
CA ALA A 130 11.89 10.35 -17.45
C ALA A 130 11.40 11.13 -18.68
N GLY A 131 12.19 11.18 -19.75
CA GLY A 131 11.80 11.80 -21.02
C GLY A 131 10.59 11.12 -21.65
N ALA A 132 10.54 9.79 -21.63
CA ALA A 132 9.38 9.04 -22.12
C ALA A 132 8.11 9.33 -21.32
N VAL A 133 8.23 9.48 -19.99
CA VAL A 133 7.08 9.87 -19.13
C VAL A 133 6.63 11.31 -19.41
N ARG A 134 7.56 12.24 -19.63
CA ARG A 134 7.26 13.64 -20.00
C ARG A 134 6.56 13.71 -21.36
N ALA A 135 7.10 13.03 -22.37
CA ALA A 135 6.46 12.92 -23.69
C ALA A 135 5.04 12.33 -23.58
N ALA A 136 4.87 11.28 -22.77
CA ALA A 136 3.55 10.68 -22.54
C ALA A 136 2.54 11.61 -21.84
N ARG A 137 2.98 12.68 -21.16
CA ARG A 137 2.15 13.71 -20.52
C ARG A 137 1.91 14.93 -21.42
N ASP A 138 2.93 15.32 -22.18
CA ASP A 138 2.95 16.56 -22.96
C ASP A 138 2.36 16.33 -24.36
N ASP A 139 2.68 15.21 -25.00
CA ASP A 139 2.21 14.86 -26.36
C ASP A 139 0.88 14.08 -26.34
N CYS A 140 0.62 13.40 -25.24
CA CYS A 140 -0.64 12.72 -24.94
C CYS A 140 -1.09 13.24 -23.58
N PRO A 141 -2.35 13.64 -23.34
CA PRO A 141 -2.76 14.26 -22.08
C PRO A 141 -2.90 13.23 -20.94
N ALA A 142 -1.86 12.42 -20.70
CA ALA A 142 -1.81 11.52 -19.57
C ALA A 142 -1.69 12.33 -18.28
N THR A 143 -2.68 12.21 -17.40
CA THR A 143 -2.76 12.95 -16.13
C THR A 143 -2.39 12.10 -14.92
N ASP A 144 -2.27 10.77 -15.10
CA ASP A 144 -1.95 9.84 -14.04
C ASP A 144 -0.99 8.71 -14.48
N HIS A 145 -0.50 7.96 -13.49
CA HIS A 145 0.40 6.83 -13.73
C HIS A 145 -0.26 5.64 -14.46
N ARG A 146 -1.59 5.53 -14.47
CA ARG A 146 -2.31 4.47 -15.20
C ARG A 146 -2.29 4.75 -16.69
N GLN A 147 -2.49 6.00 -17.10
CA GLN A 147 -2.42 6.43 -18.49
C GLN A 147 -0.98 6.36 -19.01
N VAL A 148 0.00 6.83 -18.23
CA VAL A 148 1.42 6.67 -18.59
C VAL A 148 1.80 5.19 -18.71
N LYS A 149 1.29 4.32 -17.83
CA LYS A 149 1.48 2.86 -17.94
C LYS A 149 1.01 2.33 -19.29
N GLN A 150 -0.14 2.78 -19.81
CA GLN A 150 -0.63 2.32 -21.12
C GLN A 150 0.23 2.80 -22.29
N LEU A 151 0.75 4.04 -22.21
CA LEU A 151 1.54 4.64 -23.30
C LEU A 151 3.00 4.18 -23.31
N THR A 152 3.58 3.89 -22.15
CA THR A 152 5.03 3.66 -22.00
C THR A 152 5.38 2.29 -21.43
N ARG A 153 4.38 1.50 -21.01
CA ARG A 153 4.54 0.24 -20.24
C ARG A 153 5.11 0.41 -18.83
N ALA A 154 5.38 1.64 -18.36
CA ALA A 154 5.92 1.86 -17.02
C ALA A 154 5.05 1.18 -15.94
N GLY A 155 5.66 0.29 -15.17
CA GLY A 155 4.97 -0.50 -14.14
C GLY A 155 4.34 -1.81 -14.63
N MET A 156 4.57 -2.25 -15.86
CA MET A 156 4.14 -3.56 -16.37
C MET A 156 5.15 -4.70 -16.14
N GLY A 157 6.40 -4.37 -15.78
CA GLY A 157 7.44 -5.39 -15.57
C GLY A 157 7.32 -6.14 -14.24
N TRP A 158 8.32 -6.93 -13.86
CA TRP A 158 8.25 -7.85 -12.71
C TRP A 158 7.80 -7.22 -11.38
N CYS A 159 8.24 -5.99 -11.10
CA CYS A 159 7.82 -5.28 -9.87
C CYS A 159 6.36 -4.80 -9.89
N GLN A 160 5.68 -4.88 -11.05
CA GLN A 160 4.30 -4.44 -11.29
C GLN A 160 4.02 -2.98 -10.91
N GLY A 161 5.06 -2.13 -10.94
CA GLY A 161 4.94 -0.71 -10.61
C GLY A 161 5.11 -0.37 -9.13
N ARG A 162 5.47 -1.32 -8.27
CA ARG A 162 5.78 -1.05 -6.85
C ARG A 162 6.90 -0.04 -6.67
N MET A 163 7.90 -0.10 -7.54
CA MET A 163 9.07 0.78 -7.46
C MET A 163 8.86 2.11 -8.18
N CYS A 164 8.34 2.08 -9.42
CA CYS A 164 8.26 3.28 -10.26
C CYS A 164 6.92 4.01 -10.15
N GLY A 165 5.84 3.36 -9.72
CA GLY A 165 4.47 3.92 -9.72
C GLY A 165 4.36 5.30 -9.06
N PRO A 166 4.88 5.50 -7.83
CA PRO A 166 4.85 6.79 -7.16
C PRO A 166 5.60 7.88 -7.95
N ALA A 167 6.80 7.56 -8.46
CA ALA A 167 7.60 8.50 -9.24
C ALA A 167 6.93 8.85 -10.59
N VAL A 168 6.36 7.85 -11.28
CA VAL A 168 5.61 8.04 -12.52
C VAL A 168 4.38 8.91 -12.28
N HIS A 169 3.61 8.65 -11.22
CA HIS A 169 2.47 9.49 -10.81
C HIS A 169 2.88 10.94 -10.63
N CYS A 170 3.98 11.15 -9.92
CA CYS A 170 4.55 12.46 -9.65
C CYS A 170 5.04 13.21 -10.89
N LEU A 171 5.52 12.49 -11.92
CA LEU A 171 6.01 13.06 -13.17
C LEU A 171 4.87 13.32 -14.18
N ALA A 172 3.84 12.46 -14.17
CA ALA A 172 2.64 12.58 -14.99
C ALA A 172 1.72 13.71 -14.53
N ALA A 173 1.52 13.85 -13.22
CA ALA A 173 0.59 14.84 -12.68
C ALA A 173 1.14 16.28 -12.88
N ALA A 174 0.49 17.05 -13.76
CA ALA A 174 0.81 18.46 -13.96
C ALA A 174 0.65 19.30 -12.67
N ALA A 175 -0.27 18.89 -11.79
CA ALA A 175 -0.42 19.40 -10.43
C ALA A 175 -0.50 18.22 -9.45
N ARG A 176 0.41 18.17 -8.48
CA ARG A 176 0.52 17.10 -7.47
C ARG A 176 -0.54 17.24 -6.37
N THR A 177 -1.79 17.47 -6.73
CA THR A 177 -2.88 17.73 -5.78
C THR A 177 -3.45 16.46 -5.19
N GLU A 178 -3.45 15.37 -5.98
CA GLU A 178 -3.99 14.08 -5.55
C GLU A 178 -2.90 13.14 -5.02
N PRO A 179 -3.16 12.44 -3.90
CA PRO A 179 -2.24 11.45 -3.37
C PRO A 179 -2.07 10.28 -4.34
N TYR A 180 -0.87 9.70 -4.37
CA TYR A 180 -0.62 8.50 -5.15
C TYR A 180 -1.49 7.35 -4.63
N THR A 181 -2.29 6.77 -5.53
CA THR A 181 -3.04 5.54 -5.28
C THR A 181 -2.48 4.41 -6.14
N PRO A 182 -2.04 3.29 -5.54
CA PRO A 182 -1.59 2.13 -6.31
C PRO A 182 -2.69 1.60 -7.24
N ALA A 183 -2.31 1.13 -8.41
CA ALA A 183 -3.23 0.39 -9.27
C ALA A 183 -3.55 -0.99 -8.66
N GLU A 184 -4.82 -1.39 -8.76
CA GLU A 184 -5.27 -2.73 -8.39
C GLU A 184 -4.53 -3.82 -9.18
N ARG A 185 -4.18 -4.91 -8.49
CA ARG A 185 -3.48 -6.08 -9.05
C ARG A 185 -4.20 -7.33 -8.56
N LEU A 186 -4.73 -8.15 -9.47
CA LEU A 186 -5.47 -9.36 -9.10
C LEU A 186 -4.60 -10.40 -8.39
N ILE A 187 -3.30 -10.44 -8.72
CA ILE A 187 -2.34 -11.37 -8.12
C ILE A 187 -1.28 -10.53 -7.39
N ALA A 188 -1.21 -10.66 -6.07
CA ALA A 188 -0.28 -9.89 -5.23
C ALA A 188 1.19 -10.24 -5.50
N THR A 189 1.49 -11.49 -5.82
CA THR A 189 2.84 -11.94 -6.15
C THR A 189 2.80 -12.89 -7.35
N PRO A 190 3.71 -12.78 -8.32
CA PRO A 190 3.76 -13.71 -9.44
C PRO A 190 3.78 -15.17 -8.95
N VAL A 191 2.86 -15.97 -9.48
CA VAL A 191 2.79 -17.42 -9.29
C VAL A 191 2.99 -18.09 -10.65
N THR A 192 3.64 -19.24 -10.67
CA THR A 192 3.79 -20.00 -11.91
C THR A 192 2.43 -20.59 -12.31
N LEU A 193 2.21 -20.77 -13.61
CA LEU A 193 1.00 -21.45 -14.08
C LEU A 193 0.93 -22.90 -13.57
N GLY A 194 2.08 -23.57 -13.39
CA GLY A 194 2.15 -24.89 -12.78
C GLY A 194 1.66 -24.91 -11.33
N ALA A 195 2.11 -23.96 -10.49
CA ALA A 195 1.64 -23.88 -9.10
C ALA A 195 0.13 -23.62 -9.01
N LEU A 196 -0.44 -22.84 -9.95
CA LEU A 196 -1.89 -22.67 -10.05
C LEU A 196 -2.59 -23.96 -10.47
N ALA A 197 -2.07 -24.67 -11.47
CA ALA A 197 -2.64 -25.95 -11.92
C ALA A 197 -2.60 -27.01 -10.81
N ASP A 198 -1.49 -27.12 -10.07
CA ASP A 198 -1.35 -28.08 -8.97
C ASP A 198 -2.30 -27.75 -7.79
N SER A 199 -2.68 -26.48 -7.63
CA SER A 199 -3.57 -26.04 -6.55
C SER A 199 -5.03 -26.47 -6.73
N VAL A 200 -5.47 -26.71 -7.97
CA VAL A 200 -6.84 -27.17 -8.29
C VAL A 200 -6.97 -28.69 -8.21
N ASP A 201 -5.86 -29.42 -8.36
CA ASP A 201 -5.82 -30.89 -8.39
C ASP A 201 -5.56 -31.55 -7.03
N SER A 202 -5.37 -30.77 -5.95
CA SER A 202 -5.29 -31.33 -4.59
C SER A 202 -6.68 -31.86 -4.17
N PRO A 203 -6.89 -33.18 -4.02
CA PRO A 203 -8.19 -33.72 -3.69
C PRO A 203 -8.58 -33.28 -2.28
N THR A 204 -9.71 -32.59 -2.19
CA THR A 204 -10.45 -32.40 -0.94
C THR A 204 -11.15 -33.70 -0.61
N ASP A 205 -10.41 -34.71 -0.16
CA ASP A 205 -11.01 -35.91 0.44
C ASP A 205 -10.32 -36.21 1.77
N ALA A 206 -10.78 -35.48 2.78
CA ALA A 206 -10.72 -35.93 4.16
C ALA A 206 -12.17 -36.00 4.65
N THR A 207 -12.90 -36.99 4.17
CA THR A 207 -14.11 -37.45 4.86
C THR A 207 -13.70 -37.89 6.28
N PRO A 208 -14.31 -37.37 7.36
CA PRO A 208 -13.98 -37.81 8.71
C PRO A 208 -14.46 -39.25 8.89
N SER A 209 -13.53 -40.18 9.16
CA SER A 209 -13.89 -41.54 9.58
C SER A 209 -14.61 -41.48 10.94
N GLU A 210 -15.83 -42.01 11.01
CA GLU A 210 -16.59 -42.15 12.25
C GLU A 210 -15.83 -43.05 13.27
N PRO A 211 -15.80 -42.68 14.55
CA PRO A 211 -15.21 -43.53 15.58
C PRO A 211 -16.15 -44.70 15.92
N THR A 212 -15.62 -45.93 15.82
CA THR A 212 -16.23 -47.16 16.35
C THR A 212 -16.07 -47.24 17.86
#